data_AF-A0A0P7AX23-F1
#
_entry.id   AF-A0A0P7AX23-F1
#
_cell.length_a   1.000
_cell.length_b   1.000
_cell.length_c   1.000
_cell.angle_alpha   90.00
_cell.angle_beta   90.00
_cell.angle_gamma   90.00
#
_symmetry.space_group_name_H-M   'P 1'
#
loop_
_entity.id
_entity.type
_entity.pdbx_description
1 polymer ?
#
loop_
_entity_poly.entity_id
_entity_poly.type
_entity_poly.pdbx_seq_one_letter_code
_entity_poly.pdbx_strand_id
1 'polypeptide(L)'
;MKLGQNVGEITLLGTGGGYGESIVIHLGNNEWAVIDSCINPNTKECLPLQYLNSIGVDVSKDVKCILITHWHNDHIKGISSLFEKAESANFFAGQIIQQELFFTFVGFDLQKAQTHNSVASTTEFSECVKILKSRKGQLKKAVVDRNLHTTKLSDDTFSYINALSPSDFAIETFEKNLANLIKKYGHNPNVKFQKKSPNHNSVVAVIRLGQHTALMGADLETSNDNRLGWLNILDHSQNKDKASSLFKPAHHGSENGNHERIWDELLIKNPITEITPYNKGTKLPSINMLGLFTDNSDRVFITSPVIGQRLGKPKKREKRIEKVINRFAKKIEEQKFEYGQITCRIDLLDKKASWKIDIQGTALEIN
;
A
#
# COMPACT_ATOMS: atom_id res chain seq x y z
N MET A 1 -11.66 -11.88 -19.25
CA MET A 1 -12.26 -10.97 -20.26
C MET A 1 -11.21 -9.89 -20.48
N LYS A 2 -10.63 -9.74 -21.68
CA LYS A 2 -9.65 -8.65 -21.90
C LYS A 2 -10.39 -7.33 -21.74
N LEU A 3 -9.94 -6.50 -20.80
CA LEU A 3 -10.44 -5.13 -20.67
C LEU A 3 -10.21 -4.40 -22.00
N GLY A 4 -11.16 -3.56 -22.40
CA GLY A 4 -10.99 -2.75 -23.61
C GLY A 4 -9.73 -1.90 -23.51
N GLN A 5 -9.04 -1.67 -24.63
CA GLN A 5 -7.78 -0.90 -24.67
C GLN A 5 -7.92 0.51 -24.07
N ASN A 6 -9.13 1.07 -24.08
CA ASN A 6 -9.47 2.42 -23.62
C ASN A 6 -10.05 2.45 -22.19
N VAL A 7 -10.02 1.35 -21.45
CA VAL A 7 -10.57 1.30 -20.09
C VAL A 7 -9.43 1.41 -19.08
N GLY A 8 -9.49 2.43 -18.21
CA GLY A 8 -8.66 2.54 -17.04
C GLY A 8 -9.31 1.81 -15.87
N GLU A 9 -8.50 1.22 -15.01
CA GLU A 9 -8.99 0.53 -13.81
C GLU A 9 -8.10 0.81 -12.60
N ILE A 10 -8.72 1.03 -11.45
CA ILE A 10 -8.09 1.00 -10.14
C ILE A 10 -8.92 0.05 -9.27
N THR A 11 -8.31 -1.04 -8.84
CA THR A 11 -8.94 -2.04 -7.97
C THR A 11 -8.25 -2.04 -6.61
N LEU A 12 -8.99 -1.65 -5.57
CA LEU A 12 -8.56 -1.69 -4.18
C LEU A 12 -8.94 -3.03 -3.54
N LEU A 13 -7.94 -3.74 -3.06
CA LEU A 13 -8.06 -5.01 -2.35
C LEU A 13 -7.80 -4.78 -0.87
N GLY A 14 -8.73 -5.18 0.00
CA GLY A 14 -8.61 -5.05 1.44
C GLY A 14 -9.01 -6.32 2.17
N THR A 15 -8.42 -6.53 3.33
CA THR A 15 -8.61 -7.76 4.13
C THR A 15 -9.31 -7.52 5.47
N GLY A 16 -9.56 -6.27 5.82
CA GLY A 16 -10.24 -5.81 7.03
C GLY A 16 -9.52 -6.06 8.35
N GLY A 17 -8.95 -7.25 8.57
CA GLY A 17 -8.30 -7.61 9.83
C GLY A 17 -6.82 -7.28 9.93
N GLY A 18 -6.26 -6.45 9.03
CA GLY A 18 -4.82 -6.15 9.03
C GLY A 18 -3.95 -7.27 8.48
N TYR A 19 -4.47 -8.05 7.52
CA TYR A 19 -3.64 -8.90 6.65
C TYR A 19 -3.02 -8.13 5.50
N GLY A 20 -3.50 -6.90 5.29
CA GLY A 20 -2.96 -5.94 4.35
C GLY A 20 -3.96 -5.43 3.35
N GLU A 21 -3.41 -4.68 2.41
CA GLU A 21 -4.08 -4.04 1.30
C GLU A 21 -3.21 -4.07 0.04
N SER A 22 -3.82 -3.85 -1.10
CA SER A 22 -3.12 -3.72 -2.38
C SER A 22 -3.99 -2.96 -3.36
N ILE A 23 -3.36 -2.30 -4.33
CA ILE A 23 -4.02 -1.60 -5.42
C ILE A 23 -3.51 -2.18 -6.73
N VAL A 24 -4.43 -2.62 -7.59
CA VAL A 24 -4.12 -3.08 -8.94
C VAL A 24 -4.63 -2.05 -9.95
N ILE A 25 -3.78 -1.65 -10.90
CA ILE A 25 -4.04 -0.52 -11.79
C ILE A 25 -3.90 -0.99 -13.24
N HIS A 26 -4.90 -0.73 -14.08
CA HIS A 26 -4.79 -0.82 -15.54
C HIS A 26 -4.61 0.58 -16.12
N LEU A 27 -3.45 0.82 -16.73
CA LEU A 27 -3.09 2.12 -17.30
C LEU A 27 -3.59 2.28 -18.74
N GLY A 28 -4.14 1.23 -19.34
CA GLY A 28 -4.48 1.13 -20.77
C GLY A 28 -3.45 0.29 -21.54
N ASN A 29 -3.76 -0.08 -22.77
CA ASN A 29 -2.87 -0.86 -23.64
C ASN A 29 -2.31 -2.17 -23.03
N ASN A 30 -3.09 -2.82 -22.16
CA ASN A 30 -2.68 -4.01 -21.38
C ASN A 30 -1.47 -3.76 -20.46
N GLU A 31 -1.18 -2.51 -20.10
CA GLU A 31 -0.15 -2.21 -19.11
C GLU A 31 -0.74 -2.09 -17.73
N TRP A 32 -0.19 -2.88 -16.80
CA TRP A 32 -0.65 -2.99 -15.44
C TRP A 32 0.42 -2.57 -14.45
N ALA A 33 -0.04 -2.03 -13.32
CA ALA A 33 0.80 -1.77 -12.17
C ALA A 33 0.15 -2.32 -10.90
N VAL A 34 0.98 -2.59 -9.89
CA VAL A 34 0.53 -2.99 -8.56
C VAL A 34 1.22 -2.12 -7.52
N ILE A 35 0.44 -1.56 -6.60
CA ILE A 35 0.93 -0.86 -5.41
C ILE A 35 0.62 -1.75 -4.20
N ASP A 36 1.67 -2.08 -3.46
CA ASP A 36 1.63 -2.97 -2.30
C ASP A 36 1.06 -4.36 -2.58
N SER A 37 1.07 -5.22 -1.58
CA SER A 37 0.57 -6.58 -1.68
C SER A 37 0.12 -7.10 -0.32
N CYS A 38 -0.87 -7.98 -0.38
CA CYS A 38 -1.36 -8.74 0.74
C CYS A 38 -1.68 -10.17 0.31
N ILE A 39 -1.90 -11.04 1.29
CA ILE A 39 -2.21 -12.46 1.05
C ILE A 39 -3.57 -12.83 1.58
N ASN A 40 -4.16 -13.85 0.96
CA ASN A 40 -5.20 -14.62 1.59
C ASN A 40 -4.56 -15.50 2.69
N PRO A 41 -4.88 -15.32 3.98
CA PRO A 41 -4.24 -16.07 5.05
C PRO A 41 -4.62 -17.55 5.07
N ASN A 42 -5.71 -17.93 4.38
CA ASN A 42 -6.17 -19.30 4.27
C ASN A 42 -5.42 -20.05 3.16
N THR A 43 -5.30 -19.46 1.96
CA THR A 43 -4.63 -20.11 0.82
C THR A 43 -3.14 -19.80 0.72
N LYS A 44 -2.68 -18.74 1.42
CA LYS A 44 -1.34 -18.14 1.30
C LYS A 44 -1.03 -17.51 -0.06
N GLU A 45 -2.03 -17.39 -0.92
CA GLU A 45 -1.88 -16.79 -2.23
C GLU A 45 -1.83 -15.27 -2.13
N CYS A 46 -1.03 -14.66 -3.02
CA CYS A 46 -0.93 -13.22 -3.21
C CYS A 46 -2.22 -12.70 -3.86
N LEU A 47 -2.95 -11.82 -3.17
CA LEU A 47 -4.25 -11.30 -3.61
C LEU A 47 -4.20 -10.52 -4.93
N PRO A 48 -3.27 -9.56 -5.16
CA PRO A 48 -3.18 -8.89 -6.45
C PRO A 48 -2.84 -9.87 -7.59
N LEU A 49 -1.99 -10.87 -7.34
CA LEU A 49 -1.68 -11.91 -8.33
C LEU A 49 -2.92 -12.76 -8.65
N GLN A 50 -3.70 -13.13 -7.63
CA GLN A 50 -4.95 -13.85 -7.80
C GLN A 50 -5.96 -13.05 -8.65
N TYR A 51 -6.10 -11.75 -8.35
CA TYR A 51 -6.97 -10.86 -9.11
C TYR A 51 -6.56 -10.80 -10.59
N LEU A 52 -5.29 -10.47 -10.89
CA LEU A 52 -4.77 -10.38 -12.25
C LEU A 52 -4.98 -11.68 -13.05
N ASN A 53 -4.71 -12.84 -12.42
CA ASN A 53 -4.93 -14.13 -13.05
C ASN A 53 -6.43 -14.39 -13.33
N SER A 54 -7.32 -13.98 -12.42
CA SER A 54 -8.78 -14.22 -12.57
C SER A 54 -9.38 -13.48 -13.77
N ILE A 55 -8.82 -12.32 -14.14
CA ILE A 55 -9.28 -11.55 -15.30
C ILE A 55 -8.52 -11.90 -16.59
N GLY A 56 -7.46 -12.71 -16.48
CA GLY A 56 -6.69 -13.24 -17.61
C GLY A 56 -5.55 -12.34 -18.08
N VAL A 57 -4.95 -11.56 -17.19
CA VAL A 57 -3.75 -10.75 -17.48
C VAL A 57 -2.52 -11.66 -17.62
N ASP A 58 -1.67 -11.43 -18.63
CA ASP A 58 -0.38 -12.10 -18.73
C ASP A 58 0.61 -11.40 -17.80
N VAL A 59 0.62 -11.79 -16.53
CA VAL A 59 1.42 -11.14 -15.48
C VAL A 59 2.90 -10.99 -15.85
N SER A 60 3.46 -11.94 -16.60
CA SER A 60 4.87 -11.93 -17.01
C SER A 60 5.21 -10.77 -17.95
N LYS A 61 4.26 -10.36 -18.80
CA LYS A 61 4.44 -9.33 -19.82
C LYS A 61 3.76 -8.02 -19.46
N ASP A 62 2.55 -8.10 -18.94
CA ASP A 62 1.61 -6.98 -18.86
C ASP A 62 1.79 -6.16 -17.58
N VAL A 63 2.30 -6.76 -16.49
CA VAL A 63 2.66 -6.01 -15.27
C VAL A 63 4.01 -5.33 -15.48
N LYS A 64 3.99 -4.00 -15.59
CA LYS A 64 5.16 -3.15 -15.89
C LYS A 64 5.76 -2.46 -14.68
N CYS A 65 4.97 -2.26 -13.63
CA CYS A 65 5.38 -1.52 -12.44
C CYS A 65 4.87 -2.20 -11.17
N ILE A 66 5.75 -2.40 -10.20
CA ILE A 66 5.39 -2.81 -8.85
C ILE A 66 6.01 -1.80 -7.88
N LEU A 67 5.17 -1.17 -7.06
CA LEU A 67 5.56 -0.19 -6.05
C LEU A 67 5.28 -0.76 -4.65
N ILE A 68 6.28 -0.73 -3.78
CA ILE A 68 6.09 -0.87 -2.34
C ILE A 68 6.09 0.52 -1.71
N THR A 69 4.99 0.89 -1.07
CA THR A 69 4.85 2.18 -0.39
C THR A 69 5.74 2.23 0.85
N HIS A 70 5.75 1.15 1.61
CA HIS A 70 6.62 0.94 2.78
C HIS A 70 6.71 -0.54 3.17
N TRP A 71 7.65 -0.90 4.05
CA TRP A 71 7.97 -2.32 4.30
C TRP A 71 7.04 -3.04 5.28
N HIS A 72 5.98 -2.43 5.80
CA HIS A 72 5.16 -3.12 6.79
C HIS A 72 4.47 -4.35 6.18
N ASN A 73 4.24 -5.36 7.03
CA ASN A 73 3.78 -6.68 6.59
C ASN A 73 2.40 -6.65 5.93
N ASP A 74 1.57 -5.67 6.22
CA ASP A 74 0.29 -5.37 5.57
C ASP A 74 0.44 -4.80 4.15
N HIS A 75 1.66 -4.47 3.71
CA HIS A 75 1.92 -3.88 2.41
C HIS A 75 2.87 -4.72 1.55
N ILE A 76 3.60 -5.68 2.13
CA ILE A 76 4.59 -6.48 1.39
C ILE A 76 4.30 -7.99 1.36
N LYS A 77 3.27 -8.46 2.06
CA LYS A 77 3.00 -9.90 2.10
C LYS A 77 2.64 -10.43 0.72
N GLY A 78 3.34 -11.49 0.29
CA GLY A 78 3.13 -12.11 -1.02
C GLY A 78 3.72 -11.31 -2.20
N ILE A 79 4.39 -10.18 -1.96
CA ILE A 79 4.94 -9.34 -3.03
C ILE A 79 6.04 -10.06 -3.82
N SER A 80 6.83 -10.93 -3.16
CA SER A 80 7.88 -11.70 -3.82
C SER A 80 7.31 -12.67 -4.87
N SER A 81 6.19 -13.33 -4.59
CA SER A 81 5.51 -14.22 -5.55
C SER A 81 4.95 -13.45 -6.75
N LEU A 82 4.38 -12.27 -6.52
CA LEU A 82 3.95 -11.38 -7.61
C LEU A 82 5.15 -10.94 -8.44
N PHE A 83 6.21 -10.46 -7.79
CA PHE A 83 7.38 -9.93 -8.48
C PHE A 83 8.09 -11.02 -9.28
N GLU A 84 8.22 -12.23 -8.73
CA GLU A 84 8.77 -13.40 -9.43
C GLU A 84 8.03 -13.70 -10.74
N LYS A 85 6.69 -13.60 -10.74
CA LYS A 85 5.87 -13.81 -11.94
C LYS A 85 5.88 -12.62 -12.90
N ALA A 86 6.02 -11.40 -12.40
CA ALA A 86 6.03 -10.19 -13.20
C ALA A 86 7.43 -9.90 -13.78
N GLU A 87 7.84 -10.69 -14.76
CA GLU A 87 9.19 -10.62 -15.36
C GLU A 87 9.51 -9.26 -15.99
N SER A 88 8.51 -8.61 -16.59
CA SER A 88 8.64 -7.30 -17.22
C SER A 88 8.55 -6.11 -16.26
N ALA A 89 8.31 -6.35 -14.97
CA ALA A 89 8.05 -5.28 -14.01
C ALA A 89 9.33 -4.59 -13.52
N ASN A 90 9.29 -3.27 -13.52
CA ASN A 90 10.18 -2.45 -12.71
C ASN A 90 9.71 -2.47 -11.24
N PHE A 91 10.65 -2.64 -10.32
CA PHE A 91 10.37 -2.74 -8.88
C PHE A 91 10.82 -1.47 -8.15
N PHE A 92 9.90 -0.81 -7.47
CA PHE A 92 10.10 0.46 -6.78
C PHE A 92 9.85 0.36 -5.27
N ALA A 93 10.60 1.13 -4.48
CA ALA A 93 10.34 1.32 -3.05
C ALA A 93 10.71 2.74 -2.60
N GLY A 94 9.95 3.30 -1.65
CA GLY A 94 10.23 4.63 -1.09
C GLY A 94 11.30 4.67 0.00
N GLN A 95 11.30 3.67 0.89
CA GLN A 95 12.16 3.65 2.09
C GLN A 95 13.61 3.20 1.83
N ILE A 96 13.92 2.69 0.64
CA ILE A 96 15.12 1.85 0.42
C ILE A 96 16.00 2.50 -0.65
N ILE A 97 16.66 3.57 -0.24
CA ILE A 97 17.44 4.44 -1.13
C ILE A 97 18.93 4.08 -1.07
N GLN A 98 19.46 3.74 0.11
CA GLN A 98 20.75 3.09 0.27
C GLN A 98 20.59 1.57 0.35
N GLN A 99 20.65 0.90 -0.82
CA GLN A 99 20.46 -0.54 -0.94
C GLN A 99 21.43 -1.34 -0.06
N GLU A 100 22.68 -0.91 0.07
CA GLU A 100 23.71 -1.61 0.87
C GLU A 100 23.39 -1.60 2.37
N LEU A 101 23.05 -0.44 2.93
CA LEU A 101 22.63 -0.34 4.33
C LEU A 101 21.37 -1.16 4.57
N PHE A 102 20.41 -1.08 3.65
CA PHE A 102 19.18 -1.83 3.78
C PHE A 102 19.41 -3.34 3.69
N PHE A 103 20.23 -3.84 2.76
CA PHE A 103 20.55 -5.27 2.68
C PHE A 103 21.33 -5.75 3.91
N THR A 104 22.20 -4.90 4.47
CA THR A 104 22.86 -5.16 5.75
C THR A 104 21.84 -5.31 6.87
N PHE A 105 20.86 -4.41 6.93
CA PHE A 105 19.75 -4.49 7.88
C PHE A 105 18.91 -5.77 7.70
N VAL A 106 18.55 -6.14 6.46
CA VAL A 106 17.84 -7.39 6.15
C VAL A 106 18.64 -8.61 6.65
N GLY A 107 19.96 -8.62 6.43
CA GLY A 107 20.85 -9.66 6.95
C GLY A 107 20.80 -9.78 8.47
N PHE A 108 20.85 -8.66 9.18
CA PHE A 108 20.75 -8.64 10.64
C PHE A 108 19.37 -9.09 11.16
N ASP A 109 18.28 -8.67 10.53
CA ASP A 109 16.92 -9.07 10.94
C ASP A 109 16.70 -10.58 10.76
N LEU A 110 17.20 -11.15 9.66
CA LEU A 110 17.18 -12.60 9.42
C LEU A 110 18.04 -13.37 10.44
N GLN A 111 19.25 -12.88 10.73
CA GLN A 111 20.11 -13.50 11.73
C GLN A 111 19.44 -13.48 13.11
N LYS A 112 18.81 -12.36 13.47
CA LYS A 112 18.08 -12.22 14.73
C LYS A 112 16.95 -13.23 14.85
N ALA A 113 16.17 -13.41 13.78
CA ALA A 113 15.08 -14.36 13.76
C ALA A 113 15.56 -15.79 14.04
N GLN A 114 16.73 -16.16 13.49
CA GLN A 114 17.35 -17.45 13.72
C GLN A 114 17.92 -17.61 15.14
N THR A 115 18.61 -16.60 15.67
CA THR A 115 19.33 -16.71 16.96
C THR A 115 18.45 -16.43 18.18
N HIS A 116 17.44 -15.58 18.06
CA HIS A 116 16.60 -15.13 19.17
C HIS A 116 15.15 -15.62 19.08
N ASN A 117 14.86 -16.57 18.17
CA ASN A 117 13.52 -17.12 17.95
C ASN A 117 12.45 -16.02 17.74
N SER A 118 12.83 -14.95 17.04
CA SER A 118 11.97 -13.82 16.70
C SER A 118 11.44 -13.93 15.28
N VAL A 119 10.35 -13.22 14.96
CA VAL A 119 9.84 -13.15 13.59
C VAL A 119 10.56 -12.05 12.84
N ALA A 120 11.25 -12.38 11.74
CA ALA A 120 11.83 -11.39 10.84
C ALA A 120 10.71 -10.56 10.17
N SER A 121 10.92 -9.27 10.15
CA SER A 121 10.05 -8.26 9.53
C SER A 121 10.36 -8.03 8.05
N THR A 122 11.51 -8.50 7.56
CA THR A 122 11.97 -8.25 6.19
C THR A 122 12.06 -9.52 5.33
N THR A 123 11.46 -10.63 5.74
CA THR A 123 11.57 -11.92 5.03
C THR A 123 11.11 -11.80 3.58
N GLU A 124 9.91 -11.30 3.34
CA GLU A 124 9.35 -11.13 1.99
C GLU A 124 10.23 -10.22 1.13
N PHE A 125 10.75 -9.14 1.72
CA PHE A 125 11.65 -8.24 1.00
C PHE A 125 12.98 -8.93 0.64
N SER A 126 13.51 -9.77 1.52
CA SER A 126 14.75 -10.52 1.25
C SER A 126 14.63 -11.40 0.01
N GLU A 127 13.44 -11.99 -0.23
CA GLU A 127 13.16 -12.76 -1.45
C GLU A 127 13.12 -11.85 -2.68
N CYS A 128 12.52 -10.66 -2.58
CA CYS A 128 12.56 -9.67 -3.67
C CYS A 128 14.00 -9.27 -4.04
N VAL A 129 14.89 -9.13 -3.05
CA VAL A 129 16.31 -8.86 -3.31
C VAL A 129 16.98 -10.00 -4.06
N LYS A 130 16.66 -11.26 -3.75
CA LYS A 130 17.18 -12.41 -4.51
C LYS A 130 16.68 -12.39 -5.95
N ILE A 131 15.41 -12.07 -6.18
CA ILE A 131 14.81 -11.94 -7.52
C ILE A 131 15.47 -10.79 -8.29
N LEU A 132 15.70 -9.64 -7.66
CA LEU A 132 16.43 -8.52 -8.30
C LEU A 132 17.82 -8.95 -8.75
N LYS A 133 18.58 -9.64 -7.88
CA LYS A 133 19.91 -10.15 -8.20
C LYS A 133 19.89 -11.15 -9.34
N SER A 134 18.96 -12.10 -9.34
CA SER A 134 18.86 -13.11 -10.42
C SER A 134 18.53 -12.48 -11.77
N ARG A 135 17.72 -11.41 -11.77
CA ARG A 135 17.38 -10.63 -12.97
C ARG A 135 18.46 -9.63 -13.40
N LYS A 136 19.55 -9.49 -12.63
CA LYS A 136 20.51 -8.38 -12.77
C LYS A 136 19.81 -7.01 -12.80
N GLY A 137 18.67 -6.92 -12.11
CA GLY A 137 17.87 -5.71 -11.99
C GLY A 137 18.32 -4.86 -10.81
N GLN A 138 17.75 -3.65 -10.72
CA GLN A 138 17.98 -2.75 -9.62
C GLN A 138 16.65 -2.34 -8.99
N LEU A 139 16.64 -2.21 -7.65
CA LEU A 139 15.55 -1.56 -6.96
C LEU A 139 15.56 -0.07 -7.34
N LYS A 140 14.47 0.39 -7.94
CA LYS A 140 14.28 1.80 -8.28
C LYS A 140 13.70 2.54 -7.07
N LYS A 141 14.05 3.80 -6.91
CA LYS A 141 13.63 4.62 -5.77
C LYS A 141 12.32 5.32 -6.13
N ALA A 142 11.26 5.15 -5.36
CA ALA A 142 10.07 5.99 -5.48
C ALA A 142 10.24 7.18 -4.55
N VAL A 143 10.42 8.37 -5.10
CA VAL A 143 10.68 9.60 -4.32
C VAL A 143 9.78 10.70 -4.86
N VAL A 144 9.64 11.80 -4.11
CA VAL A 144 8.87 12.97 -4.51
C VAL A 144 9.10 13.35 -5.98
N ASP A 145 8.00 13.60 -6.68
CA ASP A 145 7.92 14.02 -8.07
C ASP A 145 8.52 13.08 -9.12
N ARG A 146 8.75 11.80 -8.77
CA ARG A 146 9.29 10.82 -9.70
C ARG A 146 8.19 10.10 -10.48
N ASN A 147 8.31 10.10 -11.81
CA ASN A 147 7.56 9.20 -12.69
C ASN A 147 8.04 7.74 -12.54
N LEU A 148 7.12 6.87 -12.19
CA LEU A 148 7.38 5.44 -11.97
C LEU A 148 7.11 4.63 -13.24
N HIS A 149 6.06 4.99 -13.98
CA HIS A 149 5.68 4.38 -15.25
C HIS A 149 4.80 5.32 -16.05
N THR A 150 4.89 5.24 -17.38
CA THR A 150 4.05 5.98 -18.32
C THR A 150 3.61 5.06 -19.46
N THR A 151 2.31 5.10 -19.76
CA THR A 151 1.67 4.39 -20.86
C THR A 151 1.14 5.42 -21.85
N LYS A 152 1.64 5.39 -23.09
CA LYS A 152 1.11 6.23 -24.18
C LYS A 152 -0.21 5.62 -24.66
N LEU A 153 -1.29 6.40 -24.65
CA LEU A 153 -2.63 5.98 -25.11
C LEU A 153 -2.91 6.45 -26.53
N SER A 154 -2.56 7.70 -26.82
CA SER A 154 -2.57 8.32 -28.15
C SER A 154 -1.40 9.29 -28.27
N ASP A 155 -1.29 10.07 -29.34
CA ASP A 155 -0.18 11.01 -29.51
C ASP A 155 -0.05 12.04 -28.38
N ASP A 156 -1.18 12.54 -27.87
CA ASP A 156 -1.21 13.58 -26.82
C ASP A 156 -1.84 13.11 -25.50
N THR A 157 -2.18 11.83 -25.38
CA THR A 157 -2.84 11.28 -24.18
C THR A 157 -2.02 10.16 -23.55
N PHE A 158 -1.80 10.27 -22.24
CA PHE A 158 -0.98 9.35 -21.46
C PHE A 158 -1.67 8.96 -20.16
N SER A 159 -1.40 7.75 -19.71
CA SER A 159 -1.58 7.35 -18.32
C SER A 159 -0.22 7.27 -17.65
N TYR A 160 -0.13 7.61 -16.37
CA TYR A 160 1.13 7.51 -15.64
C TYR A 160 0.93 7.35 -14.14
N ILE A 161 2.00 6.94 -13.46
CA ILE A 161 2.07 6.87 -12.00
C ILE A 161 3.25 7.73 -11.56
N ASN A 162 2.98 8.75 -10.74
CA ASN A 162 4.03 9.57 -10.11
C ASN A 162 4.01 9.37 -8.60
N ALA A 163 5.18 9.22 -8.00
CA ALA A 163 5.35 9.28 -6.55
C ALA A 163 5.38 10.75 -6.10
N LEU A 164 4.66 11.07 -5.03
CA LEU A 164 4.64 12.41 -4.41
C LEU A 164 5.45 12.47 -3.11
N SER A 165 5.79 11.32 -2.56
CA SER A 165 6.59 11.17 -1.34
C SER A 165 7.46 9.90 -1.44
N PRO A 166 8.41 9.66 -0.52
CA PRO A 166 8.89 10.57 0.53
C PRO A 166 9.61 11.81 -0.01
N SER A 167 9.71 12.82 0.84
CA SER A 167 10.57 13.98 0.63
C SER A 167 12.05 13.62 0.84
N ASP A 168 12.96 14.40 0.26
CA ASP A 168 14.41 14.21 0.49
C ASP A 168 14.76 14.25 1.98
N PHE A 169 14.09 15.12 2.75
CA PHE A 169 14.31 15.21 4.19
C PHE A 169 13.84 13.96 4.95
N ALA A 170 12.70 13.38 4.57
CA ALA A 170 12.21 12.12 5.15
C ALA A 170 13.19 10.97 4.87
N ILE A 171 13.69 10.91 3.64
CA ILE A 171 14.70 9.95 3.18
C ILE A 171 15.98 10.06 4.01
N GLU A 172 16.55 11.26 4.11
CA GLU A 172 17.78 11.47 4.89
C GLU A 172 17.60 11.09 6.36
N THR A 173 16.45 11.46 6.94
CA THR A 173 16.12 11.12 8.33
C THR A 173 16.04 9.61 8.51
N PHE A 174 15.40 8.92 7.57
CA PHE A 174 15.30 7.47 7.54
C PHE A 174 16.69 6.81 7.45
N GLU A 175 17.55 7.26 6.53
CA GLU A 175 18.89 6.71 6.35
C GLU A 175 19.77 6.92 7.58
N LYS A 176 19.73 8.10 8.20
CA LYS A 176 20.43 8.39 9.47
C LYS A 176 19.96 7.45 10.59
N ASN A 177 18.65 7.20 10.68
CA ASN A 177 18.08 6.28 11.66
C ASN A 177 18.52 4.83 11.39
N LEU A 178 18.52 4.40 10.13
CA LEU A 178 18.95 3.07 9.73
C LEU A 178 20.44 2.84 10.00
N ALA A 179 21.31 3.80 9.67
CA ALA A 179 22.74 3.73 9.95
C ALA A 179 23.03 3.62 11.47
N ASN A 180 22.33 4.43 12.28
CA ASN A 180 22.42 4.35 13.73
C ASN A 180 21.95 3.00 14.28
N LEU A 181 20.92 2.43 13.68
CA LEU A 181 20.37 1.14 14.06
C LEU A 181 21.35 -0.01 13.74
N ILE A 182 21.94 0.00 12.54
CA ILE A 182 23.00 -0.92 12.12
C ILE A 182 24.19 -0.86 13.10
N LYS A 183 24.65 0.35 13.44
CA LYS A 183 25.75 0.54 14.42
C LYS A 183 25.39 -0.03 15.80
N LYS A 184 24.20 0.28 16.31
CA LYS A 184 23.72 -0.24 17.62
C LYS A 184 23.63 -1.77 17.61
N TYR A 185 23.15 -2.35 16.52
CA TYR A 185 23.02 -3.81 16.40
C TYR A 185 24.38 -4.50 16.36
N GLY A 186 25.34 -3.95 15.61
CA GLY A 186 26.73 -4.46 15.59
C GLY A 186 27.41 -4.43 16.96
N HIS A 187 27.03 -3.51 17.85
CA HIS A 187 27.54 -3.45 19.22
C HIS A 187 26.72 -4.25 20.24
N ASN A 188 25.42 -4.42 20.03
CA ASN A 188 24.55 -5.17 20.94
C ASN A 188 23.37 -5.84 20.18
N PRO A 189 23.41 -7.17 19.99
CA PRO A 189 22.37 -7.90 19.26
C PRO A 189 21.00 -7.91 19.97
N ASN A 190 20.94 -7.55 21.27
CA ASN A 190 19.70 -7.49 22.04
C ASN A 190 18.90 -6.18 21.84
N VAL A 191 19.39 -5.23 21.03
CA VAL A 191 18.65 -3.99 20.74
C VAL A 191 17.31 -4.35 20.08
N LYS A 192 16.21 -3.91 20.72
CA LYS A 192 14.87 -4.03 20.14
C LYS A 192 14.77 -3.06 18.98
N PHE A 193 14.48 -3.59 17.79
CA PHE A 193 14.01 -2.79 16.68
C PHE A 193 12.71 -2.12 17.12
N GLN A 194 12.74 -0.80 17.33
CA GLN A 194 11.51 -0.08 17.58
C GLN A 194 10.68 -0.16 16.30
N LYS A 195 9.55 -0.85 16.38
CA LYS A 195 8.60 -1.04 15.28
C LYS A 195 7.94 0.27 14.82
N LYS A 196 8.23 1.39 15.47
CA LYS A 196 7.72 2.72 15.17
C LYS A 196 8.70 3.45 14.26
N SER A 197 8.80 3.01 13.00
CA SER A 197 9.17 3.99 11.97
C SER A 197 7.92 4.84 11.73
N PRO A 198 7.99 6.18 11.80
CA PRO A 198 6.90 7.01 11.35
C PRO A 198 6.56 6.64 9.90
N ASN A 199 5.28 6.65 9.55
CA ASN A 199 4.84 6.37 8.18
C ASN A 199 5.13 7.55 7.23
N HIS A 200 5.94 8.54 7.66
CA HIS A 200 6.41 9.67 6.85
C HIS A 200 7.20 9.25 5.60
N ASN A 201 7.63 8.00 5.52
CA ASN A 201 8.31 7.46 4.35
C ASN A 201 7.42 6.64 3.41
N SER A 202 6.12 6.55 3.70
CA SER A 202 5.17 5.91 2.79
C SER A 202 5.07 6.71 1.48
N VAL A 203 4.95 5.99 0.36
CA VAL A 203 4.84 6.61 -0.97
C VAL A 203 3.38 6.90 -1.29
N VAL A 204 3.01 8.18 -1.30
CA VAL A 204 1.79 8.66 -1.92
C VAL A 204 1.98 8.62 -3.42
N ALA A 205 1.00 8.09 -4.14
CA ALA A 205 1.03 8.04 -5.60
C ALA A 205 -0.14 8.83 -6.19
N VAL A 206 0.15 9.65 -7.19
CA VAL A 206 -0.87 10.19 -8.10
C VAL A 206 -0.88 9.33 -9.36
N ILE A 207 -2.07 8.88 -9.74
CA ILE A 207 -2.29 8.02 -10.91
C ILE A 207 -3.12 8.81 -11.88
N ARG A 208 -2.55 9.12 -13.05
CA ARG A 208 -3.29 9.67 -14.16
C ARG A 208 -3.72 8.55 -15.09
N LEU A 209 -5.02 8.48 -15.38
CA LEU A 209 -5.66 7.58 -16.32
C LEU A 209 -6.29 8.42 -17.44
N GLY A 210 -5.50 8.70 -18.48
CA GLY A 210 -5.88 9.60 -19.56
C GLY A 210 -6.11 11.04 -19.08
N GLN A 211 -7.37 11.44 -18.94
CA GLN A 211 -7.77 12.77 -18.44
C GLN A 211 -8.24 12.76 -16.98
N HIS A 212 -8.25 11.60 -16.33
CA HIS A 212 -8.73 11.41 -14.97
C HIS A 212 -7.57 11.18 -14.02
N THR A 213 -7.71 11.62 -12.77
CA THR A 213 -6.65 11.51 -11.77
C THR A 213 -7.18 10.86 -10.50
N ALA A 214 -6.36 10.00 -9.90
CA ALA A 214 -6.63 9.38 -8.61
C ALA A 214 -5.45 9.59 -7.65
N LEU A 215 -5.75 9.79 -6.37
CA LEU A 215 -4.76 10.00 -5.30
C LEU A 215 -4.76 8.83 -4.33
N MET A 216 -3.61 8.17 -4.18
CA MET A 216 -3.42 7.01 -3.31
C MET A 216 -2.55 7.39 -2.10
N GLY A 217 -3.17 7.56 -0.94
CA GLY A 217 -2.51 8.11 0.26
C GLY A 217 -1.53 7.17 0.98
N ALA A 218 -1.50 5.89 0.61
CA ALA A 218 -0.73 4.85 1.31
C ALA A 218 -0.94 4.94 2.83
N ASP A 219 0.14 4.99 3.60
CA ASP A 219 0.13 5.15 5.06
C ASP A 219 0.66 6.52 5.51
N LEU A 220 0.82 7.49 4.60
CA LEU A 220 1.50 8.74 4.91
C LEU A 220 0.77 9.54 6.00
N GLU A 221 1.53 9.96 7.02
CA GLU A 221 1.01 10.74 8.15
C GLU A 221 1.36 12.23 8.00
N THR A 222 0.56 13.10 8.63
CA THR A 222 0.87 14.51 8.87
C THR A 222 1.95 14.64 9.94
N SER A 223 2.75 15.71 9.84
CA SER A 223 3.80 16.05 10.79
C SER A 223 3.73 17.54 11.13
N ASN A 224 4.22 17.93 12.31
CA ASN A 224 4.42 19.35 12.66
C ASN A 224 5.59 19.99 11.90
N ASP A 225 6.43 19.18 11.25
CA ASP A 225 7.52 19.63 10.37
C ASP A 225 7.07 19.48 8.91
N ASN A 226 6.91 20.61 8.21
CA ASN A 226 6.42 20.66 6.83
C ASN A 226 7.41 20.10 5.78
N ARG A 227 8.61 19.70 6.21
CA ARG A 227 9.53 18.91 5.38
C ARG A 227 9.17 17.43 5.35
N LEU A 228 8.20 16.99 6.15
CA LEU A 228 7.74 15.61 6.27
C LEU A 228 6.26 15.48 5.93
N GLY A 229 5.85 14.25 5.57
CA GLY A 229 4.43 13.89 5.52
C GLY A 229 3.63 14.64 4.46
N TRP A 230 2.31 14.70 4.69
CA TRP A 230 1.37 15.36 3.78
C TRP A 230 1.65 16.85 3.56
N LEU A 231 2.10 17.57 4.59
CA LEU A 231 2.42 18.99 4.45
C LEU A 231 3.55 19.22 3.44
N ASN A 232 4.52 18.31 3.36
CA ASN A 232 5.56 18.43 2.36
C ASN A 232 5.01 18.35 0.93
N ILE A 233 4.12 17.39 0.66
CA ILE A 233 3.45 17.25 -0.64
C ILE A 233 2.68 18.53 -0.97
N LEU A 234 1.85 18.98 -0.03
CA LEU A 234 0.99 20.15 -0.19
C LEU A 234 1.81 21.42 -0.46
N ASP A 235 2.95 21.59 0.20
CA ASP A 235 3.76 22.80 0.09
C ASP A 235 4.73 22.77 -1.11
N HIS A 236 5.24 21.60 -1.52
CA HIS A 236 6.42 21.53 -2.41
C HIS A 236 6.27 20.67 -3.66
N SER A 237 5.36 19.68 -3.71
CA SER A 237 5.26 18.77 -4.86
C SER A 237 4.83 19.51 -6.12
N GLN A 238 5.52 19.24 -7.22
CA GLN A 238 5.21 19.77 -8.55
C GLN A 238 4.18 18.92 -9.31
N ASN A 239 4.01 17.65 -8.91
CA ASN A 239 3.03 16.74 -9.50
C ASN A 239 1.73 16.63 -8.69
N LYS A 240 1.40 17.67 -7.90
CA LYS A 240 0.08 17.79 -7.28
C LYS A 240 -0.97 18.19 -8.31
N ASP A 241 -1.36 17.25 -9.17
CA ASP A 241 -2.47 17.46 -10.10
C ASP A 241 -3.74 17.77 -9.29
N LYS A 242 -4.14 19.04 -9.29
CA LYS A 242 -5.33 19.53 -8.59
C LYS A 242 -6.56 19.06 -9.36
N ALA A 243 -7.09 17.89 -9.01
CA ALA A 243 -8.44 17.41 -9.36
C ALA A 243 -8.49 15.87 -9.33
N SER A 244 -7.98 15.22 -8.29
CA SER A 244 -8.20 13.78 -8.17
C SER A 244 -9.69 13.51 -7.90
N SER A 245 -10.31 12.70 -8.75
CA SER A 245 -11.73 12.32 -8.66
C SER A 245 -11.95 10.99 -7.95
N LEU A 246 -10.87 10.25 -7.69
CA LEU A 246 -10.83 9.06 -6.85
C LEU A 246 -9.75 9.22 -5.79
N PHE A 247 -10.08 8.93 -4.54
CA PHE A 247 -9.19 9.11 -3.41
C PHE A 247 -9.19 7.90 -2.50
N LYS A 248 -8.00 7.41 -2.15
CA LYS A 248 -7.79 6.50 -1.04
C LYS A 248 -7.14 7.27 0.11
N PRO A 249 -7.85 7.52 1.22
CA PRO A 249 -7.28 8.15 2.40
C PRO A 249 -6.08 7.38 2.95
N ALA A 250 -5.13 8.10 3.52
CA ALA A 250 -3.93 7.49 4.07
C ALA A 250 -4.23 6.70 5.34
N HIS A 251 -3.36 5.72 5.62
CA HIS A 251 -3.23 5.03 6.89
C HIS A 251 -4.57 4.50 7.40
N HIS A 252 -5.27 3.80 6.51
CA HIS A 252 -6.58 3.20 6.77
C HIS A 252 -7.67 4.22 7.19
N GLY A 253 -7.50 5.49 6.83
CA GLY A 253 -8.39 6.58 7.21
C GLY A 253 -8.17 7.07 8.64
N SER A 254 -6.93 7.06 9.13
CA SER A 254 -6.59 7.63 10.43
C SER A 254 -6.67 9.15 10.43
N GLU A 255 -6.85 9.73 11.63
CA GLU A 255 -6.84 11.18 11.82
C GLU A 255 -5.50 11.80 11.45
N ASN A 256 -4.39 11.16 11.86
CA ASN A 256 -3.05 11.62 11.50
C ASN A 256 -2.66 11.31 10.05
N GLY A 257 -3.48 10.60 9.28
CA GLY A 257 -3.33 10.40 7.83
C GLY A 257 -4.11 11.45 7.01
N ASN A 258 -4.76 12.40 7.67
CA ASN A 258 -5.66 13.36 7.05
C ASN A 258 -5.25 14.81 7.33
N HIS A 259 -5.56 15.70 6.38
CA HIS A 259 -5.42 17.15 6.53
C HIS A 259 -6.45 17.84 5.64
N GLU A 260 -7.08 18.93 6.09
CA GLU A 260 -8.13 19.66 5.34
C GLU A 260 -7.68 20.05 3.93
N ARG A 261 -6.47 20.63 3.83
CA ARG A 261 -5.82 21.01 2.57
C ARG A 261 -5.69 19.88 1.54
N ILE A 262 -5.73 18.60 1.93
CA ILE A 262 -5.78 17.49 0.96
C ILE A 262 -7.07 17.59 0.13
N TRP A 263 -8.20 17.77 0.81
CA TRP A 263 -9.51 17.90 0.20
C TRP A 263 -9.62 19.18 -0.63
N ASP A 264 -9.11 20.28 -0.11
CA ASP A 264 -9.22 21.59 -0.77
C ASP A 264 -8.26 21.76 -1.95
N GLU A 265 -7.05 21.18 -1.88
CA GLU A 265 -6.01 21.43 -2.88
C GLU A 265 -5.77 20.27 -3.86
N LEU A 266 -6.00 19.01 -3.46
CA LEU A 266 -5.61 17.83 -4.26
C LEU A 266 -6.80 17.09 -4.89
N LEU A 267 -8.00 17.28 -4.33
CA LEU A 267 -9.21 16.56 -4.74
C LEU A 267 -10.18 17.50 -5.47
N ILE A 268 -11.06 16.93 -6.29
CA ILE A 268 -12.26 17.66 -6.72
C ILE A 268 -13.29 17.71 -5.58
N LYS A 269 -14.30 18.56 -5.71
CA LYS A 269 -15.49 18.47 -4.87
C LYS A 269 -16.18 17.11 -5.07
N ASN A 270 -16.58 16.48 -3.96
CA ASN A 270 -17.25 15.19 -3.92
C ASN A 270 -16.49 14.10 -4.70
N PRO A 271 -15.21 13.84 -4.38
CA PRO A 271 -14.46 12.76 -5.02
C PRO A 271 -15.06 11.42 -4.59
N ILE A 272 -14.86 10.36 -5.35
CA ILE A 272 -15.13 9.01 -4.82
C ILE A 272 -14.04 8.66 -3.82
N THR A 273 -14.43 8.17 -2.65
CA THR A 273 -13.50 7.82 -1.58
C THR A 273 -13.51 6.31 -1.33
N GLU A 274 -12.36 5.67 -1.33
CA GLU A 274 -12.23 4.23 -1.06
C GLU A 274 -11.31 3.98 0.14
N ILE A 275 -11.76 3.16 1.08
CA ILE A 275 -11.06 2.95 2.35
C ILE A 275 -10.78 1.46 2.56
N THR A 276 -9.62 1.18 3.13
CA THR A 276 -9.19 -0.13 3.60
C THR A 276 -9.07 -0.13 5.11
N PRO A 277 -10.13 -0.55 5.82
CA PRO A 277 -10.11 -0.55 7.27
C PRO A 277 -9.02 -1.46 7.87
N TYR A 278 -8.55 -1.05 9.03
CA TYR A 278 -7.62 -1.80 9.86
C TYR A 278 -8.29 -2.18 11.18
N ASN A 279 -8.98 -3.33 11.21
CA ASN A 279 -9.74 -3.79 12.38
C ASN A 279 -8.89 -4.48 13.46
N LYS A 280 -7.59 -4.17 13.52
CA LYS A 280 -6.66 -4.68 14.53
C LYS A 280 -6.24 -3.56 15.47
N GLY A 281 -6.23 -3.81 16.78
CA GLY A 281 -5.84 -2.79 17.76
C GLY A 281 -6.82 -1.62 17.85
N THR A 282 -6.37 -0.40 17.57
CA THR A 282 -7.12 0.87 17.75
C THR A 282 -8.30 1.03 16.79
N LYS A 283 -8.35 0.21 15.73
CA LYS A 283 -9.40 0.19 14.69
C LYS A 283 -9.50 1.49 13.90
N LEU A 284 -9.28 1.38 12.60
CA LEU A 284 -9.31 2.51 11.69
C LEU A 284 -10.21 2.18 10.49
N PRO A 285 -10.94 3.15 9.93
CA PRO A 285 -11.11 4.52 10.44
C PRO A 285 -11.93 4.60 11.73
N SER A 286 -11.81 5.69 12.47
CA SER A 286 -12.72 6.00 13.58
C SER A 286 -14.10 6.43 13.04
N ILE A 287 -15.14 6.43 13.89
CA ILE A 287 -16.48 6.90 13.47
C ILE A 287 -16.47 8.37 13.05
N ASN A 288 -15.66 9.21 13.71
CA ASN A 288 -15.52 10.62 13.36
C ASN A 288 -14.84 10.79 12.01
N MET A 289 -13.82 9.97 11.71
CA MET A 289 -13.16 9.99 10.41
C MET A 289 -14.09 9.51 9.30
N LEU A 290 -14.92 8.49 9.56
CA LEU A 290 -15.98 8.08 8.62
C LEU A 290 -16.94 9.23 8.32
N GLY A 291 -17.41 9.94 9.35
CA GLY A 291 -18.24 11.14 9.18
C GLY A 291 -17.56 12.21 8.34
N LEU A 292 -16.29 12.51 8.61
CA LEU A 292 -15.50 13.45 7.79
C LEU A 292 -15.46 13.02 6.32
N PHE A 293 -15.27 11.73 6.03
CA PHE A 293 -15.23 11.24 4.66
C PHE A 293 -16.60 11.36 3.97
N THR A 294 -17.69 11.01 4.64
CA THR A 294 -19.05 11.15 4.09
C THR A 294 -19.49 12.61 3.93
N ASP A 295 -18.97 13.53 4.77
CA ASP A 295 -19.24 14.96 4.65
C ASP A 295 -18.53 15.59 3.43
N ASN A 296 -17.40 15.03 3.02
CA ASN A 296 -16.60 15.53 1.88
C ASN A 296 -16.84 14.74 0.58
N SER A 297 -17.55 13.62 0.63
CA SER A 297 -17.76 12.70 -0.49
C SER A 297 -19.15 12.08 -0.42
N ASP A 298 -19.93 12.26 -1.50
CA ASP A 298 -21.24 11.62 -1.64
C ASP A 298 -21.14 10.09 -1.84
N ARG A 299 -19.94 9.57 -2.10
CA ARG A 299 -19.70 8.16 -2.44
C ARG A 299 -18.46 7.62 -1.76
N VAL A 300 -18.67 7.01 -0.60
CA VAL A 300 -17.61 6.41 0.22
C VAL A 300 -17.74 4.89 0.21
N PHE A 301 -16.68 4.19 -0.18
CA PHE A 301 -16.62 2.73 -0.21
C PHE A 301 -15.60 2.23 0.80
N ILE A 302 -15.90 1.10 1.43
CA ILE A 302 -14.98 0.42 2.32
C ILE A 302 -14.83 -1.04 1.90
N THR A 303 -13.62 -1.58 1.96
CA THR A 303 -13.36 -2.99 1.59
C THR A 303 -13.87 -3.99 2.65
N SER A 304 -14.16 -3.53 3.86
CA SER A 304 -14.77 -4.36 4.91
C SER A 304 -15.46 -3.47 5.94
N PRO A 305 -16.44 -3.97 6.70
CA PRO A 305 -17.00 -3.24 7.82
C PRO A 305 -15.94 -2.88 8.87
N VAL A 306 -16.04 -1.68 9.48
CA VAL A 306 -15.29 -1.39 10.71
C VAL A 306 -15.94 -2.17 11.85
N ILE A 307 -15.31 -3.26 12.28
CA ILE A 307 -15.91 -4.14 13.29
C ILE A 307 -15.89 -3.43 14.64
N GLY A 308 -17.07 -3.11 15.19
CA GLY A 308 -17.22 -2.58 16.55
C GLY A 308 -16.54 -3.43 17.64
N GLN A 309 -16.42 -2.90 18.87
CA GLN A 309 -15.64 -3.47 19.99
C GLN A 309 -15.98 -4.93 20.41
N ARG A 310 -17.04 -5.55 19.88
CA ARG A 310 -17.38 -6.95 20.18
C ARG A 310 -16.51 -7.90 19.36
N LEU A 311 -15.33 -8.21 19.89
CA LEU A 311 -14.54 -9.37 19.47
C LEU A 311 -15.43 -10.61 19.56
N GLY A 312 -15.58 -11.32 18.43
CA GLY A 312 -16.08 -12.69 18.47
C GLY A 312 -15.18 -13.53 19.37
N LYS A 313 -15.74 -14.53 20.07
CA LYS A 313 -14.91 -15.47 20.83
C LYS A 313 -13.89 -16.11 19.88
N PRO A 314 -12.60 -16.16 20.24
CA PRO A 314 -11.60 -16.80 19.38
C PRO A 314 -12.00 -18.25 19.10
N LYS A 315 -11.75 -18.73 17.87
CA LYS A 315 -11.97 -20.14 17.51
C LYS A 315 -11.44 -21.10 18.58
N LYS A 316 -12.23 -22.13 18.91
CA LYS A 316 -11.88 -23.18 19.88
C LYS A 316 -10.66 -23.95 19.36
N ARG A 317 -9.63 -24.11 20.18
CA ARG A 317 -8.38 -24.82 19.83
C ARG A 317 -8.21 -26.04 20.71
N GLU A 318 -7.34 -26.95 20.30
CA GLU A 318 -6.93 -28.07 21.15
C GLU A 318 -6.27 -27.55 22.44
N LYS A 319 -6.61 -28.17 23.58
CA LYS A 319 -6.11 -27.77 24.91
C LYS A 319 -4.57 -27.75 25.00
N ARG A 320 -3.88 -28.57 24.20
CA ARG A 320 -2.40 -28.59 24.15
C ARG A 320 -1.85 -27.32 23.51
N ILE A 321 -2.43 -26.86 22.40
CA ILE A 321 -2.06 -25.62 21.71
C ILE A 321 -2.35 -24.42 22.62
N GLU A 322 -3.50 -24.42 23.29
CA GLU A 322 -3.90 -23.36 24.22
C GLU A 322 -2.92 -23.21 25.41
N LYS A 323 -2.47 -24.33 25.99
CA LYS A 323 -1.42 -24.32 27.04
C LYS A 323 -0.09 -23.76 26.56
N VAL A 324 0.31 -24.04 25.32
CA VAL A 324 1.53 -23.48 24.73
C VAL A 324 1.37 -21.98 24.51
N ILE A 325 0.27 -21.53 23.90
CA ILE A 325 0.05 -20.10 23.65
C ILE A 325 -0.02 -19.31 24.96
N ASN A 326 -0.74 -19.81 25.98
CA ASN A 326 -0.83 -19.14 27.28
C ASN A 326 0.52 -19.03 28.01
N ARG A 327 1.51 -19.87 27.68
CA ARG A 327 2.88 -19.76 28.21
C ARG A 327 3.69 -18.63 27.58
N PHE A 328 3.40 -18.26 26.33
CA PHE A 328 4.24 -17.34 25.54
C PHE A 328 3.54 -16.03 25.15
N ALA A 329 2.22 -15.98 25.10
CA ALA A 329 1.44 -14.83 24.68
C ALA A 329 0.78 -14.13 25.88
N LYS A 330 1.01 -12.82 26.02
CA LYS A 330 0.32 -11.98 27.03
C LYS A 330 -1.16 -11.74 26.72
N LYS A 331 -1.55 -11.80 25.44
CA LYS A 331 -2.92 -11.60 24.94
C LYS A 331 -3.10 -12.35 23.63
N ILE A 332 -4.25 -12.97 23.43
CA ILE A 332 -4.62 -13.68 22.20
C ILE A 332 -5.87 -13.02 21.63
N GLU A 333 -5.82 -12.62 20.37
CA GLU A 333 -6.96 -12.07 19.64
C GLU A 333 -7.08 -12.78 18.30
N GLU A 334 -8.31 -13.03 17.84
CA GLU A 334 -8.54 -13.55 16.50
C GLU A 334 -8.43 -12.43 15.48
N GLN A 335 -7.52 -12.60 14.52
CA GLN A 335 -7.41 -11.73 13.37
C GLN A 335 -8.35 -12.28 12.28
N LYS A 336 -9.46 -11.57 12.01
CA LYS A 336 -10.42 -11.97 10.98
C LYS A 336 -9.87 -11.68 9.58
N PHE A 337 -10.31 -12.46 8.61
CA PHE A 337 -10.06 -12.21 7.19
C PHE A 337 -11.39 -11.88 6.54
N GLU A 338 -11.55 -10.61 6.16
CA GLU A 338 -12.73 -10.04 5.52
C GLU A 338 -12.28 -9.45 4.19
N TYR A 339 -12.16 -10.33 3.18
CA TYR A 339 -11.78 -9.92 1.85
C TYR A 339 -12.90 -9.10 1.23
N GLY A 340 -12.58 -7.87 0.85
CA GLY A 340 -13.39 -7.10 -0.06
C GLY A 340 -12.56 -6.40 -1.11
N GLN A 341 -13.24 -6.14 -2.21
CA GLN A 341 -12.67 -5.59 -3.42
C GLN A 341 -13.59 -4.46 -3.88
N ILE A 342 -12.98 -3.32 -4.22
CA ILE A 342 -13.66 -2.21 -4.88
C ILE A 342 -12.92 -2.00 -6.20
N THR A 343 -13.64 -2.09 -7.32
CA THR A 343 -13.07 -1.91 -8.65
C THR A 343 -13.69 -0.68 -9.31
N CYS A 344 -12.88 0.35 -9.49
CA CYS A 344 -13.22 1.58 -10.20
C CYS A 344 -12.72 1.53 -11.64
N ARG A 345 -13.63 1.66 -12.61
CA ARG A 345 -13.31 1.70 -14.04
C ARG A 345 -13.72 3.03 -14.66
N ILE A 346 -12.93 3.50 -15.61
CA ILE A 346 -13.21 4.74 -16.33
C ILE A 346 -12.79 4.64 -17.79
N ASP A 347 -13.44 5.41 -18.65
CA ASP A 347 -13.00 5.55 -20.04
C ASP A 347 -11.82 6.53 -20.09
N LEU A 348 -10.68 6.07 -20.62
CA LEU A 348 -9.43 6.82 -20.67
C LEU A 348 -9.47 7.99 -21.66
N LEU A 349 -10.35 7.94 -22.65
CA LEU A 349 -10.42 8.91 -23.75
C LEU A 349 -11.57 9.91 -23.57
N ASP A 350 -12.61 9.55 -22.81
CA ASP A 350 -13.70 10.46 -22.49
C ASP A 350 -13.44 11.28 -21.22
N LYS A 351 -13.16 12.58 -21.40
CA LYS A 351 -12.95 13.55 -20.31
C LYS A 351 -14.18 13.72 -19.40
N LYS A 352 -15.40 13.43 -19.89
CA LYS A 352 -16.64 13.52 -19.10
C LYS A 352 -17.04 12.19 -18.46
N ALA A 353 -16.25 11.14 -18.64
CA ALA A 353 -16.55 9.85 -18.04
C ALA A 353 -16.58 9.94 -16.51
N SER A 354 -17.50 9.19 -15.92
CA SER A 354 -17.57 8.96 -14.48
C SER A 354 -17.08 7.56 -14.15
N TRP A 355 -16.49 7.40 -12.96
CA TRP A 355 -16.09 6.11 -12.44
C TRP A 355 -17.29 5.15 -12.31
N LYS A 356 -17.17 3.98 -12.93
CA LYS A 356 -18.06 2.84 -12.74
C LYS A 356 -17.47 1.95 -11.66
N ILE A 357 -18.24 1.67 -10.63
CA ILE A 357 -17.75 1.00 -9.42
C ILE A 357 -18.44 -0.37 -9.30
N ASP A 358 -17.64 -1.41 -9.09
CA ASP A 358 -18.06 -2.75 -8.75
C ASP A 358 -17.50 -3.13 -7.38
N ILE A 359 -18.33 -3.73 -6.52
CA ILE A 359 -17.92 -4.15 -5.17
C ILE A 359 -18.12 -5.65 -5.01
N GLN A 360 -17.14 -6.32 -4.38
CA GLN A 360 -17.18 -7.76 -4.15
C GLN A 360 -16.72 -8.11 -2.74
N GLY A 361 -17.07 -9.32 -2.30
CA GLY A 361 -16.71 -9.83 -0.98
C GLY A 361 -17.41 -9.04 0.13
N THR A 362 -16.64 -8.54 1.09
CA THR A 362 -17.14 -7.74 2.22
C THR A 362 -17.21 -6.25 1.95
N ALA A 363 -16.88 -5.81 0.73
CA ALA A 363 -16.91 -4.40 0.38
C ALA A 363 -18.35 -3.86 0.37
N LEU A 364 -18.51 -2.59 0.77
CA LEU A 364 -19.81 -1.90 0.81
C LEU A 364 -19.65 -0.39 0.63
N GLU A 365 -20.71 0.24 0.13
CA GLU A 365 -20.87 1.70 0.09
C GLU A 365 -21.46 2.16 1.44
N ILE A 366 -20.85 3.18 2.04
CA ILE A 366 -21.38 3.86 3.23
C ILE A 366 -22.22 5.04 2.74
N ASN A 367 -23.43 5.15 3.28
CA ASN A 367 -24.32 6.29 3.10
C ASN A 367 -24.36 7.16 4.33
#